data_AF-A0A0C2DVQ6-F1
#
_entry.id   AF-A0A0C2DVQ6-F1
#
_cell.length_a   1.000
_cell.length_b   1.000
_cell.length_c   1.000
_cell.angle_alpha   90.00
_cell.angle_beta   90.00
_cell.angle_gamma   90.00
#
_symmetry.space_group_name_H-M   'P 1'
#
loop_
_entity.id
_entity.type
_entity.pdbx_description
1 polymer ?
#
loop_
_entity_poly.entity_id
_entity_poly.type
_entity_poly.pdbx_seq_one_letter_code
_entity_poly.pdbx_strand_id
1 'polypeptide(L)'
;MVLGGEPRVPIHLLLNRVLFTQGVTEIQAMMDDLNIHKSIATSDQAEHLRKMDSEISGSQDLAALNLITRSDAERICGIVRIESDPSPEGEADV
;
A
#
# COMPACT_ATOMS: atom_id res chain seq x y z
N MET A 1 -11.76 -3.45 -4.19
CA MET A 1 -12.22 -4.82 -4.53
C MET A 1 -12.28 -5.65 -3.25
N VAL A 2 -13.11 -6.69 -3.17
CA VAL A 2 -13.20 -7.59 -2.01
C VAL A 2 -12.85 -9.02 -2.45
N LEU A 3 -11.89 -9.66 -1.77
CA LEU A 3 -11.47 -11.06 -2.01
C LEU A 3 -11.60 -11.86 -0.71
N GLY A 4 -12.35 -12.97 -0.73
CA GLY A 4 -12.55 -13.79 0.47
C GLY A 4 -13.23 -13.06 1.64
N GLY A 5 -13.98 -11.99 1.36
CA GLY A 5 -14.59 -11.13 2.38
C GLY A 5 -13.69 -9.96 2.82
N GLU A 6 -12.44 -9.89 2.38
CA GLU A 6 -11.51 -8.83 2.76
C GLU A 6 -11.34 -7.78 1.66
N PRO A 7 -11.48 -6.48 1.98
CA PRO A 7 -11.14 -5.42 1.05
C PRO A 7 -9.65 -5.44 0.70
N ARG A 8 -9.34 -5.32 -0.58
CA ARG A 8 -7.98 -5.36 -1.14
C ARG A 8 -7.64 -4.08 -1.88
N VAL A 9 -6.39 -3.63 -1.74
CA VAL A 9 -5.83 -2.39 -2.27
C VAL A 9 -4.65 -2.70 -3.20
N PRO A 10 -4.58 -2.12 -4.42
CA PRO A 10 -3.42 -2.24 -5.29
C PRO A 10 -2.18 -1.58 -4.68
N ILE A 11 -1.08 -2.33 -4.59
CA ILE A 11 0.19 -1.83 -4.02
C ILE A 11 0.69 -0.61 -4.78
N HIS A 12 0.59 -0.63 -6.11
CA HIS A 12 1.03 0.50 -6.93
C HIS A 12 0.29 1.80 -6.64
N LEU A 13 -1.02 1.76 -6.39
CA LEU A 13 -1.76 2.96 -5.99
C LEU A 13 -1.37 3.43 -4.60
N LEU A 14 -1.11 2.49 -3.68
CA LEU A 14 -0.62 2.82 -2.35
C LEU A 14 0.72 3.55 -2.43
N LEU A 15 1.67 3.03 -3.21
CA LEU A 15 2.99 3.61 -3.41
C LEU A 15 2.91 4.97 -4.12
N ASN A 16 2.16 5.08 -5.21
CA ASN A 16 2.17 6.30 -6.04
C ASN A 16 1.33 7.44 -5.49
N ARG A 17 0.36 7.16 -4.60
CA ARG A 17 -0.54 8.20 -4.07
C ARG A 17 -0.34 8.49 -2.60
N VAL A 18 -0.21 7.44 -1.79
CA VAL A 18 -0.22 7.58 -0.32
C VAL A 18 1.21 7.63 0.23
N LEU A 19 2.09 6.79 -0.30
CA LEU A 19 3.48 6.64 0.15
C LEU A 19 4.47 7.22 -0.87
N PHE A 20 4.03 8.19 -1.69
CA PHE A 20 4.78 8.73 -2.82
C PHE A 20 6.11 9.37 -2.40
N THR A 21 6.17 9.92 -1.18
CA THR A 21 7.37 10.57 -0.64
C THR A 21 8.39 9.59 -0.04
N GLN A 22 8.08 8.29 -0.01
CA GLN A 22 8.85 7.26 0.67
C GLN A 22 9.60 6.40 -0.35
N GLY A 23 10.78 5.89 0.04
CA GLY A 23 11.53 5.00 -0.82
C GLY A 23 10.74 3.71 -1.07
N VAL A 24 10.46 3.39 -2.34
CA VAL A 24 9.76 2.15 -2.71
C VAL A 24 10.45 0.92 -2.10
N THR A 25 11.79 0.89 -2.10
CA THR A 25 12.58 -0.18 -1.50
C THR A 25 12.36 -0.31 0.01
N GLU A 26 12.22 0.81 0.73
CA GLU A 26 11.98 0.84 2.17
C GLU A 26 10.59 0.28 2.49
N ILE A 27 9.58 0.70 1.72
CA ILE A 27 8.21 0.17 1.87
C ILE A 27 8.16 -1.33 1.54
N GLN A 28 8.91 -1.80 0.54
CA GLN A 28 9.00 -3.23 0.24
C GLN A 28 9.65 -4.02 1.38
N ALA A 29 10.77 -3.52 1.94
CA ALA A 29 11.40 -4.13 3.11
C ALA A 29 10.46 -4.18 4.31
N MET A 30 9.77 -3.08 4.59
CA MET A 30 8.76 -3.01 5.66
C MET A 30 7.62 -4.02 5.46
N MET A 31 7.13 -4.18 4.22
CA MET A 31 6.11 -5.19 3.92
C MET A 31 6.62 -6.61 4.19
N ASP A 32 7.90 -6.87 3.91
CA ASP A 32 8.51 -8.18 4.13
C ASP A 32 8.72 -8.43 5.65
N ASP A 33 9.18 -7.43 6.39
CA ASP A 33 9.36 -7.48 7.86
C ASP A 33 8.04 -7.65 8.63
N LEU A 34 6.96 -7.05 8.13
CA LEU A 34 5.61 -7.17 8.70
C LEU A 34 4.88 -8.45 8.24
N ASN A 35 5.55 -9.32 7.45
CA ASN A 35 4.96 -10.52 6.87
C ASN A 35 3.67 -10.25 6.06
N ILE A 36 3.62 -9.14 5.32
CA ILE A 36 2.45 -8.74 4.54
C ILE A 36 2.25 -9.67 3.34
N HIS A 37 1.10 -10.32 3.27
CA HIS A 37 0.78 -11.22 2.18
C HIS A 37 0.28 -10.47 0.93
N LYS A 38 1.07 -10.54 -0.14
CA LYS A 38 0.77 -9.97 -1.46
C LYS A 38 0.02 -11.01 -2.30
N SER A 39 -1.15 -10.66 -2.81
CA SER A 39 -1.91 -11.50 -3.76
C SER A 39 -1.87 -10.90 -5.16
N ILE A 40 -1.69 -11.73 -6.18
CA ILE A 40 -1.69 -11.31 -7.58
C ILE A 40 -3.15 -11.15 -8.04
N ALA A 41 -3.50 -10.02 -8.65
CA ALA A 41 -4.81 -9.83 -9.25
C ALA A 41 -5.04 -10.81 -10.41
N THR A 42 -6.23 -11.40 -10.49
CA THR A 42 -6.62 -12.19 -11.65
C THR A 42 -6.80 -11.30 -12.89
N SER A 43 -6.86 -11.90 -14.08
CA SER A 43 -7.06 -11.14 -15.33
C SER A 43 -8.29 -10.22 -15.27
N ASP A 44 -9.43 -10.74 -14.78
CA ASP A 44 -10.68 -9.98 -14.68
C ASP A 44 -10.54 -8.81 -13.69
N GLN A 45 -9.83 -9.03 -12.58
CA GLN A 45 -9.58 -8.01 -11.58
C GLN A 45 -8.66 -6.92 -12.11
N ALA A 46 -7.60 -7.32 -12.82
CA ALA A 46 -6.67 -6.41 -13.46
C ALA A 46 -7.37 -5.55 -14.52
N GLU A 47 -8.21 -6.16 -15.37
CA GLU A 47 -9.01 -5.42 -16.36
C GLU A 47 -9.97 -4.45 -15.68
N HIS A 48 -10.65 -4.88 -14.62
CA HIS A 48 -11.56 -4.01 -13.88
C HIS A 48 -10.83 -2.84 -13.23
N LEU A 49 -9.65 -3.07 -12.62
CA LEU A 49 -8.82 -2.02 -12.05
C LEU A 49 -8.34 -1.02 -13.11
N ARG A 50 -7.92 -1.48 -14.29
CA ARG A 50 -7.54 -0.59 -15.41
C ARG A 50 -8.70 0.29 -15.87
N LYS A 51 -9.93 -0.21 -15.86
CA LYS A 51 -11.12 0.59 -16.21
C LYS A 51 -11.46 1.65 -15.17
N MET A 52 -11.15 1.40 -13.90
CA MET A 52 -11.46 2.31 -12.81
C MET A 52 -10.39 3.37 -12.55
N ASP A 53 -9.14 3.11 -12.91
CA ASP A 53 -8.01 3.96 -12.54
C ASP A 53 -7.02 4.16 -13.70
N SER A 54 -6.84 5.43 -14.10
CA SER A 54 -5.98 5.80 -15.23
C SER A 54 -4.51 5.50 -15.00
N GLU A 55 -4.03 5.53 -13.75
CA GLU A 55 -2.62 5.22 -13.44
C GLU A 55 -2.35 3.72 -13.63
N ILE A 56 -3.30 2.87 -13.22
CA ILE A 56 -3.22 1.44 -13.49
C ILE A 56 -3.40 1.14 -14.98
N SER A 57 -4.28 1.87 -15.68
CA SER A 57 -4.51 1.68 -17.11
C SER A 57 -3.26 1.92 -17.96
N GLY A 58 -2.40 2.85 -17.57
CA GLY A 58 -1.14 3.15 -18.26
C GLY A 58 0.02 2.23 -17.90
N SER A 59 -0.12 1.41 -16.85
CA SER A 59 0.96 0.58 -16.33
C SER A 59 1.05 -0.78 -17.03
N GLN A 60 2.23 -1.12 -17.53
CA GLN A 60 2.58 -2.46 -18.02
C GLN A 60 3.16 -3.36 -16.92
N ASP A 61 3.34 -2.84 -15.71
CA ASP A 61 4.05 -3.52 -14.63
C ASP A 61 3.16 -4.52 -13.89
N LEU A 62 3.64 -5.74 -13.73
CA LEU A 62 3.01 -6.78 -12.93
C LEU A 62 2.93 -6.40 -11.44
N ALA A 63 3.86 -5.58 -10.94
CA ALA A 63 3.79 -5.04 -9.58
C ALA A 63 2.56 -4.15 -9.37
N ALA A 64 2.04 -3.53 -10.44
CA ALA A 64 0.79 -2.75 -10.39
C ALA A 64 -0.45 -3.60 -10.15
N LEU A 65 -0.34 -4.91 -10.33
CA LEU A 65 -1.43 -5.87 -10.16
C LEU A 65 -1.32 -6.65 -8.85
N ASN A 66 -0.31 -6.38 -8.02
CA ASN A 66 -0.26 -6.92 -6.67
C ASN A 66 -1.22 -6.17 -5.74
N LEU A 67 -1.86 -6.94 -4.87
CA LEU A 67 -2.89 -6.48 -3.95
C LEU A 67 -2.51 -6.87 -2.52
N ILE A 68 -2.79 -6.00 -1.57
CA ILE A 68 -2.72 -6.30 -0.13
C ILE A 68 -4.08 -6.05 0.52
N THR A 69 -4.30 -6.56 1.72
CA THR A 69 -5.53 -6.24 2.46
C THR A 69 -5.55 -4.76 2.82
N ARG A 70 -6.75 -4.20 2.99
CA ARG A 70 -6.90 -2.84 3.51
C ARG A 70 -6.24 -2.71 4.90
N SER A 71 -6.44 -3.70 5.77
CA SER A 71 -5.85 -3.69 7.12
C SER A 71 -4.32 -3.65 7.09
N ASP A 72 -3.70 -4.36 6.15
CA ASP A 72 -2.25 -4.31 5.95
C ASP A 72 -1.80 -2.95 5.40
N ALA A 73 -2.54 -2.37 4.46
CA ALA A 73 -2.26 -1.03 3.96
C ALA A 73 -2.34 0.02 5.08
N GLU A 74 -3.36 -0.06 5.92
CA GLU A 74 -3.53 0.81 7.09
C GLU A 74 -2.36 0.66 8.08
N ARG A 75 -1.89 -0.57 8.31
CA ARG A 75 -0.72 -0.82 9.17
C ARG A 75 0.54 -0.15 8.63
N ILE A 76 0.83 -0.32 7.34
CA ILE A 76 1.99 0.30 6.68
C ILE A 76 1.90 1.82 6.78
N CYS A 77 0.75 2.40 6.42
CA CYS A 77 0.54 3.85 6.51
C CYS A 77 0.67 4.38 7.95
N GLY A 78 0.22 3.62 8.95
CA GLY A 78 0.35 3.97 10.35
C GLY A 78 1.81 4.09 10.78
N ILE A 79 2.66 3.13 10.41
CA ILE A 79 4.09 3.14 10.73
C ILE A 79 4.79 4.30 10.03
N VAL A 80 4.60 4.45 8.71
CA VAL A 80 5.22 5.52 7.94
C VAL A 80 4.86 6.89 8.50
N ARG A 81 3.61 7.09 8.92
CA ARG A 81 3.17 8.36 9.53
C ARG A 81 3.88 8.65 10.85
N ILE A 82 4.08 7.64 11.70
CA ILE A 82 4.79 7.80 12.98
C ILE A 82 6.27 8.13 12.73
N GLU A 83 6.90 7.49 11.75
CA GLU A 83 8.31 7.74 11.42
C GLU A 83 8.54 9.09 10.71
N SER A 84 7.52 9.59 10.00
CA SER A 84 7.60 10.85 9.24
C SER A 84 7.22 12.10 10.04
N ASP A 85 6.63 11.95 11.23
CA ASP A 85 6.31 13.06 12.14
C ASP A 85 7.30 13.10 13.30
N PRO A 86 8.44 13.81 13.16
CA PRO A 86 9.29 14.11 14.29
C PRO A 86 8.64 15.23 15.09
N SER A 87 7.60 14.92 15.86
CA SER A 87 7.25 15.73 17.03
C SER A 87 7.96 15.14 18.25
N PRO A 88 9.08 15.73 18.70
CA PRO A 88 9.66 15.46 20.01
C PRO A 88 9.18 16.52 21.01
N GLU A 89 7.98 16.40 21.56
CA GLU A 89 7.60 17.15 22.76
C GLU A 89 6.77 16.17 23.62
N GLY A 90 7.22 15.65 24.76
CA GLY A 90 7.85 16.42 25.82
C GLY A 90 6.77 17.16 26.60
N GLU A 91 5.85 16.46 27.27
CA GLU A 91 5.32 16.98 28.53
C GLU A 91 6.19 16.43 29.65
N ALA A 92 7.02 17.34 30.15
CA ALA A 92 7.75 17.24 31.39
C ALA A 92 6.78 17.14 32.58
N ASP A 93 7.27 16.51 33.66
CA ASP A 93 6.79 16.56 35.04
C ASP A 93 5.74 17.64 35.35
N VAL A 94 4.56 17.19 35.79
CA VAL A 94 3.71 17.85 36.81
C VAL A 94 3.11 16.82 37.76
#